data_AF-A0A3D9FKE4-F1
#
_entry.id   AF-A0A3D9FKE4-F1
#
_cell.length_a   1.000
_cell.length_b   1.000
_cell.length_c   1.000
_cell.angle_alpha   90.00
_cell.angle_beta   90.00
_cell.angle_gamma   90.00
#
_symmetry.space_group_name_H-M   'P 1'
#
loop_
_entity.id
_entity.type
_entity.pdbx_description
1 polymer ?
#
loop_
_entity_poly.entity_id
_entity_poly.type
_entity_poly.pdbx_seq_one_letter_code
_entity_poly.pdbx_strand_id
1 'polypeptide(L)'
;MTFFIAQKQLIKLWFIWTMVLVLFVGYHVLFGIFKPIPKEVITWFAKYLASIFALIMGSTFFNQKLFKENLNDKIYFYLAIGTSILYLTFITVVLVILPRSEQVNSKEEYLIQLKNIGLIFNFLLPILTGVLGYFFYKNKSKNAES
;
A
#
# COMPACT_ATOMS: atom_id res chain seq x y z
N MET A 1 17.46 5.33 -16.29
CA MET A 1 16.07 5.43 -15.82
C MET A 1 15.98 6.69 -14.99
N THR A 2 15.08 7.61 -15.33
CA THR A 2 14.92 8.85 -14.57
C THR A 2 14.09 8.60 -13.31
N PHE A 3 14.29 9.42 -12.27
CA PHE A 3 13.48 9.37 -11.06
C PHE A 3 11.98 9.47 -11.36
N PHE A 4 11.61 10.32 -12.33
CA PHE A 4 10.23 10.47 -12.78
C PHE A 4 9.61 9.18 -13.34
N ILE A 5 10.36 8.41 -14.15
CA ILE A 5 9.87 7.14 -14.68
C ILE A 5 9.67 6.13 -13.54
N ALA A 6 10.60 6.09 -12.58
CA ALA A 6 10.54 5.20 -11.42
C ALA A 6 9.36 5.52 -10.49
N GLN A 7 9.18 6.79 -10.14
CA GLN A 7 8.03 7.25 -9.38
C GLN A 7 6.72 6.93 -10.11
N LYS A 8 6.63 7.20 -11.42
CA LYS A 8 5.45 6.89 -12.22
C LYS A 8 5.13 5.38 -12.24
N GLN A 9 6.15 4.52 -12.25
CA GLN A 9 5.95 3.07 -12.15
C GLN A 9 5.40 2.66 -10.78
N LEU A 10 5.93 3.21 -9.68
CA LEU A 10 5.40 2.97 -8.33
C LEU A 10 3.96 3.48 -8.19
N ILE A 11 3.66 4.68 -8.66
CA ILE A 11 2.30 5.25 -8.66
C ILE A 11 1.35 4.32 -9.43
N LYS A 12 1.74 3.91 -10.64
CA LYS A 12 0.92 3.00 -11.46
C LYS A 12 0.68 1.68 -10.76
N LEU A 13 1.71 1.08 -10.15
CA LEU A 13 1.60 -0.16 -9.40
C LEU A 13 0.55 -0.03 -8.28
N TRP A 14 0.71 0.98 -7.41
CA TRP A 14 -0.19 1.21 -6.30
C TRP A 14 -1.61 1.52 -6.76
N PHE A 15 -1.77 2.34 -7.80
CA PHE A 15 -3.08 2.73 -8.32
C PHE A 15 -3.82 1.53 -8.93
N ILE A 16 -3.17 0.79 -9.83
CA ILE A 16 -3.79 -0.37 -10.50
C ILE A 16 -4.14 -1.45 -9.47
N TRP A 17 -3.21 -1.78 -8.57
CA TRP A 17 -3.44 -2.85 -7.59
C TRP A 17 -4.54 -2.47 -6.60
N THR A 18 -4.54 -1.23 -6.11
CA THR A 18 -5.61 -0.76 -5.21
C THR A 18 -6.95 -0.72 -5.92
N MET A 19 -7.00 -0.29 -7.19
CA MET A 19 -8.25 -0.31 -7.96
C MET A 19 -8.82 -1.73 -8.07
N VAL A 20 -7.96 -2.73 -8.33
CA VAL A 20 -8.36 -4.14 -8.33
C VAL A 20 -8.89 -4.57 -6.96
N LEU A 21 -8.22 -4.18 -5.87
CA LEU A 21 -8.68 -4.49 -4.51
C LEU A 21 -10.01 -3.82 -4.17
N VAL A 22 -10.21 -2.57 -4.55
CA VAL A 22 -11.47 -1.85 -4.34
C VAL A 22 -12.61 -2.49 -5.11
N LEU A 23 -12.38 -2.86 -6.38
CA LEU A 23 -13.37 -3.57 -7.18
C LEU A 23 -13.69 -4.94 -6.57
N PHE A 24 -12.67 -5.67 -6.11
CA PHE A 24 -12.85 -6.96 -5.45
C PHE A 24 -13.68 -6.84 -4.17
N VAL A 25 -13.29 -5.92 -3.28
CA VAL A 25 -14.00 -5.66 -2.02
C VAL A 25 -15.42 -5.19 -2.31
N GLY A 26 -15.59 -4.23 -3.22
CA GLY A 26 -16.88 -3.70 -3.64
C GLY A 26 -17.81 -4.78 -4.19
N TYR A 27 -17.31 -5.65 -5.08
CA TYR A 27 -18.05 -6.81 -5.59
C TYR A 27 -18.51 -7.70 -4.43
N HIS A 28 -17.61 -8.14 -3.56
CA HIS A 28 -17.96 -9.06 -2.47
C HIS A 28 -18.87 -8.42 -1.41
N VAL A 29 -18.83 -7.10 -1.24
CA VAL A 29 -19.76 -6.34 -0.40
C VAL A 29 -21.15 -6.31 -1.06
N LEU A 30 -21.25 -5.99 -2.35
CA LEU A 30 -22.52 -5.92 -3.08
C LEU A 30 -23.23 -7.27 -3.17
N PHE A 31 -22.49 -8.36 -3.34
CA PHE A 31 -23.02 -9.71 -3.41
C PHE A 31 -23.20 -10.38 -2.03
N GLY A 32 -22.97 -9.65 -0.94
CA GLY A 32 -23.20 -10.13 0.42
C GLY A 32 -22.35 -11.36 0.78
N ILE A 33 -21.19 -11.52 0.14
CA ILE A 33 -20.24 -12.61 0.41
C ILE A 33 -19.48 -12.31 1.71
N PHE A 34 -19.22 -11.02 1.99
CA PHE A 34 -18.75 -10.54 3.29
C PHE A 34 -19.89 -10.51 4.32
N LYS A 35 -20.39 -11.67 4.75
CA LYS A 35 -21.30 -11.75 5.89
C LYS A 35 -20.51 -11.74 7.21
N PRO A 36 -20.84 -10.89 8.21
CA PRO A 36 -21.64 -9.65 8.20
C PRO A 36 -20.78 -8.40 8.54
N ILE A 37 -19.75 -8.08 7.74
CA ILE A 37 -18.70 -7.10 8.14
C ILE A 37 -18.20 -6.20 6.99
N PRO A 38 -19.05 -5.51 6.21
CA PRO A 38 -18.55 -4.59 5.19
C PRO A 38 -17.77 -3.41 5.77
N LYS A 39 -18.27 -2.82 6.88
CA LYS A 39 -17.74 -1.56 7.42
C LYS A 39 -16.34 -1.73 8.01
N GLU A 40 -16.12 -2.79 8.76
CA GLU A 40 -14.87 -3.02 9.46
C GLU A 40 -13.77 -3.46 8.49
N VAL A 41 -14.12 -4.21 7.43
CA VAL A 41 -13.20 -4.52 6.30
C VAL A 41 -12.78 -3.24 5.57
N ILE A 42 -13.74 -2.37 5.24
CA ILE A 42 -13.45 -1.08 4.60
C ILE A 42 -12.58 -0.20 5.50
N THR A 43 -12.87 -0.16 6.79
CA THR A 43 -12.10 0.63 7.77
C THR A 43 -10.66 0.10 7.90
N TRP A 44 -10.50 -1.21 7.97
CA TRP A 44 -9.20 -1.87 8.00
C TRP A 44 -8.41 -1.59 6.72
N PHE A 45 -9.06 -1.73 5.57
CA PHE A 45 -8.48 -1.44 4.26
C PHE A 45 -8.00 0.02 4.17
N ALA A 46 -8.86 0.97 4.54
CA ALA A 46 -8.53 2.40 4.54
C ALA A 46 -7.34 2.70 5.46
N LYS A 47 -7.29 2.13 6.66
CA LYS A 47 -6.21 2.34 7.63
C LYS A 47 -4.83 1.99 7.06
N TYR A 48 -4.72 0.88 6.32
CA TYR A 48 -3.44 0.37 5.84
C TYR A 48 -3.03 0.89 4.44
N LEU A 49 -3.94 1.56 3.73
CA LEU A 49 -3.64 2.16 2.42
C LEU A 49 -3.52 3.69 2.47
N ALA A 50 -4.27 4.37 3.33
CA ALA A 50 -4.38 5.83 3.32
C ALA A 50 -3.03 6.54 3.51
N SER A 51 -2.19 6.06 4.42
CA SER A 51 -0.86 6.63 4.67
C SER A 51 0.07 6.49 3.46
N ILE A 52 0.00 5.38 2.73
CA ILE A 52 0.79 5.18 1.52
C ILE A 52 0.30 6.09 0.39
N PHE A 53 -1.02 6.23 0.22
CA PHE A 53 -1.59 7.16 -0.74
C PHE A 53 -1.26 8.62 -0.42
N ALA A 54 -1.28 9.01 0.86
CA ALA A 54 -0.87 10.33 1.29
C ALA A 54 0.61 10.59 0.95
N LEU A 55 1.48 9.61 1.18
CA LEU A 55 2.90 9.70 0.85
C LEU A 55 3.14 9.79 -0.67
N ILE A 56 2.43 8.98 -1.45
CA ILE A 56 2.48 9.02 -2.91
C ILE A 56 1.98 10.38 -3.43
N MET A 57 0.80 10.84 -3.00
CA MET A 57 0.27 12.14 -3.39
C MET A 57 1.20 13.29 -2.99
N GLY A 58 1.73 13.26 -1.76
CA GLY A 58 2.73 14.23 -1.31
C GLY A 58 3.96 14.26 -2.21
N SER A 59 4.45 13.09 -2.63
CA SER A 59 5.60 13.00 -3.55
C SER A 59 5.29 13.54 -4.95
N THR A 60 4.02 13.55 -5.37
CA THR A 60 3.60 13.92 -6.72
C THR A 60 3.26 15.41 -6.83
N PHE A 61 2.58 15.98 -5.82
CA PHE A 61 2.11 17.37 -5.83
C PHE A 61 3.19 18.39 -5.43
N PHE A 62 4.04 18.08 -4.44
CA PHE A 62 4.98 19.07 -3.89
C PHE A 62 6.29 19.21 -4.69
N ASN A 63 6.56 18.34 -5.66
CA ASN A 63 7.91 18.16 -6.20
C ASN A 63 8.08 18.40 -7.72
N GLN A 64 7.31 19.31 -8.32
CA GLN A 64 7.43 19.65 -9.76
C GLN A 64 8.84 20.07 -10.22
N LYS A 65 9.72 20.53 -9.33
CA LYS A 65 11.13 20.89 -9.65
C LYS A 65 12.16 19.75 -9.49
N LEU A 66 11.81 18.60 -8.89
CA LEU A 66 12.73 17.48 -8.58
C LEU A 66 12.84 16.43 -9.70
N PHE A 67 12.17 16.63 -10.83
CA PHE A 67 12.03 15.63 -11.89
C PHE A 67 13.15 15.59 -12.94
N LYS A 68 14.15 16.46 -12.83
CA LYS A 68 15.33 16.48 -13.72
C LYS A 68 16.51 15.63 -13.22
N GLU A 69 16.35 14.93 -12.10
CA GLU A 69 17.44 14.14 -11.53
C GLU A 69 17.51 12.72 -12.11
N ASN A 70 18.72 12.32 -12.51
CA ASN A 70 19.03 10.93 -12.78
C ASN A 70 18.98 10.14 -11.47
N LEU A 71 18.43 8.93 -11.56
CA LEU A 71 18.25 8.04 -10.42
C LEU A 71 19.64 7.53 -10.00
N ASN A 72 20.19 8.11 -8.93
CA ASN A 72 21.58 7.89 -8.52
C ASN A 72 21.82 6.44 -8.08
N ASP A 73 20.81 5.78 -7.49
CA ASP A 73 20.86 4.38 -7.05
C ASP A 73 19.59 3.60 -7.40
N LYS A 74 19.69 2.68 -8.36
CA LYS A 74 18.59 1.79 -8.78
C LYS A 74 18.17 0.82 -7.67
N ILE A 75 19.04 0.54 -6.70
CA ILE A 75 18.80 -0.42 -5.62
C ILE A 75 17.60 0.00 -4.76
N TYR A 76 17.50 1.29 -4.41
CA TYR A 76 16.38 1.80 -3.61
C TYR A 76 15.05 1.76 -4.35
N PHE A 77 15.08 1.92 -5.67
CA PHE A 77 13.90 1.74 -6.49
C PHE A 77 13.42 0.29 -6.48
N TYR A 78 14.32 -0.68 -6.65
CA TYR A 78 13.96 -2.11 -6.56
C TYR A 78 13.49 -2.52 -5.16
N LEU A 79 14.10 -1.96 -4.10
CA LEU A 79 13.62 -2.15 -2.73
C LEU A 79 12.21 -1.56 -2.53
N ALA A 80 11.95 -0.37 -3.06
CA ALA A 80 10.62 0.25 -2.99
C ALA A 80 9.57 -0.57 -3.76
N ILE A 81 9.91 -1.09 -4.95
CA ILE A 81 9.03 -1.99 -5.69
C ILE A 81 8.81 -3.29 -4.93
N GLY A 82 9.89 -3.93 -4.47
CA GLY A 82 9.83 -5.23 -3.79
C GLY A 82 8.97 -5.16 -2.53
N THR A 83 9.20 -4.13 -1.70
CA THR A 83 8.39 -3.92 -0.48
C THR A 83 6.95 -3.55 -0.82
N SER A 84 6.69 -2.77 -1.87
CA SER A 84 5.33 -2.46 -2.33
C SER A 84 4.57 -3.71 -2.80
N ILE A 85 5.19 -4.53 -3.65
CA ILE A 85 4.58 -5.77 -4.16
C ILE A 85 4.30 -6.72 -3.01
N LEU A 86 5.27 -6.91 -2.11
CA LEU A 86 5.10 -7.78 -0.94
C LEU A 86 3.93 -7.28 -0.08
N TYR A 87 3.89 -6.00 0.24
CA TYR A 87 2.82 -5.41 1.04
C TYR A 87 1.44 -5.55 0.39
N LEU A 88 1.32 -5.23 -0.90
CA LEU A 88 0.09 -5.37 -1.67
C LEU A 88 -0.37 -6.82 -1.77
N THR A 89 0.57 -7.76 -1.93
CA THR A 89 0.29 -9.20 -1.92
C THR A 89 -0.28 -9.63 -0.57
N PHE A 90 0.35 -9.21 0.54
CA PHE A 90 -0.16 -9.48 1.88
C PHE A 90 -1.58 -8.93 2.08
N ILE A 91 -1.86 -7.67 1.67
CA ILE A 91 -3.22 -7.12 1.75
C ILE A 91 -4.19 -7.96 0.94
N THR A 92 -3.80 -8.36 -0.27
CA THR A 92 -4.62 -9.19 -1.16
C THR A 92 -4.96 -10.54 -0.51
N VAL A 93 -3.94 -11.21 0.04
CA VAL A 93 -4.10 -12.49 0.74
C VAL A 93 -5.11 -12.37 1.87
N VAL A 94 -5.03 -11.32 2.68
CA VAL A 94 -5.97 -11.10 3.79
C VAL A 94 -7.38 -10.88 3.29
N LEU A 95 -7.56 -10.03 2.27
CA LEU A 95 -8.89 -9.72 1.75
C LEU A 95 -9.53 -10.88 0.99
N VAL A 96 -8.74 -11.77 0.40
CA VAL A 96 -9.24 -12.91 -0.39
C VAL A 96 -9.43 -14.15 0.48
N ILE A 97 -8.47 -14.48 1.35
CA ILE A 97 -8.45 -15.74 2.10
C ILE A 97 -9.29 -15.65 3.37
N LEU A 98 -9.18 -14.54 4.12
CA LEU A 98 -9.87 -14.39 5.40
C LEU A 98 -11.41 -14.57 5.32
N PRO A 99 -12.13 -13.98 4.35
CA PRO A 99 -13.57 -14.20 4.22
C PRO A 99 -13.96 -15.59 3.68
N ARG A 100 -12.99 -16.37 3.19
CA ARG A 100 -13.22 -17.71 2.62
C ARG A 100 -12.81 -18.84 3.55
N SER A 101 -12.23 -18.53 4.71
CA SER A 101 -11.86 -19.58 5.66
C SER A 101 -13.12 -20.12 6.34
N GLU A 102 -13.29 -21.44 6.27
CA GLU A 102 -14.39 -22.18 6.92
C GLU A 102 -14.37 -22.03 8.46
N GLN A 103 -13.29 -21.48 9.02
CA GLN A 103 -13.10 -21.25 10.45
C GLN A 103 -13.78 -19.99 10.97
N VAL A 104 -14.33 -19.13 10.10
CA VAL A 104 -15.05 -17.93 10.51
C VAL A 104 -16.55 -18.24 10.49
N ASN A 105 -17.05 -18.77 11.61
CA ASN A 105 -18.46 -19.08 11.77
C ASN A 105 -19.23 -17.94 12.42
N SER A 106 -18.53 -17.00 13.06
CA SER A 106 -19.13 -15.85 13.74
C SER A 106 -18.49 -14.51 13.34
N LYS A 107 -19.28 -13.43 13.53
CA LYS A 107 -18.82 -12.05 13.31
C LYS A 107 -17.57 -11.73 14.15
N GLU A 108 -17.55 -12.20 15.39
CA GLU A 108 -16.50 -11.86 16.36
C GLU A 108 -15.17 -12.51 16.01
N GLU A 109 -15.17 -13.78 15.59
CA GLU A 109 -13.97 -14.49 15.15
C GLU A 109 -13.31 -13.80 13.96
N TYR A 110 -14.10 -13.34 12.98
CA TYR A 110 -13.56 -12.58 11.84
C TYR A 110 -12.85 -11.31 12.30
N LEU A 111 -13.49 -10.53 13.19
CA LEU A 111 -12.92 -9.28 13.70
C LEU A 111 -11.63 -9.53 14.48
N ILE A 112 -11.59 -10.60 15.27
CA ILE A 112 -10.39 -11.01 16.01
C ILE A 112 -9.27 -11.37 15.03
N GLN A 113 -9.54 -12.18 14.01
CA GLN A 113 -8.53 -12.53 13.01
C GLN A 113 -8.06 -11.31 12.22
N LEU A 114 -8.98 -10.43 11.80
CA LEU A 114 -8.67 -9.19 11.10
C LEU A 114 -7.80 -8.25 11.97
N LYS A 115 -8.07 -8.19 13.28
CA LYS A 115 -7.28 -7.44 14.26
C LYS A 115 -5.88 -8.06 14.44
N ASN A 116 -5.79 -9.37 14.58
CA ASN A 116 -4.52 -10.10 14.76
C ASN A 116 -3.62 -9.91 13.53
N ILE A 117 -4.17 -10.06 12.34
CA ILE A 117 -3.46 -9.79 11.09
C ILE A 117 -3.07 -8.30 11.01
N GLY A 118 -3.94 -7.40 11.45
CA GLY A 118 -3.64 -5.97 11.54
C GLY A 118 -2.40 -5.64 12.39
N LEU A 119 -2.02 -6.48 13.36
CA LEU A 119 -0.78 -6.31 14.12
C LEU A 119 0.46 -6.48 13.22
N ILE A 120 0.43 -7.45 12.29
CA ILE A 120 1.50 -7.65 11.31
C ILE A 120 1.60 -6.40 10.42
N PHE A 121 0.47 -5.86 9.97
CA PHE A 121 0.48 -4.63 9.16
C PHE A 121 0.94 -3.40 9.92
N ASN A 122 0.71 -3.30 11.24
CA ASN A 122 1.27 -2.22 12.05
C ASN A 122 2.81 -2.26 12.08
N PHE A 123 3.43 -3.43 11.87
CA PHE A 123 4.88 -3.57 11.74
C PHE A 123 5.36 -3.33 10.30
N LEU A 124 4.65 -3.87 9.30
CA LEU A 124 5.02 -3.72 7.90
C LEU A 124 4.83 -2.30 7.37
N LEU A 125 3.80 -1.59 7.83
CA LEU A 125 3.46 -0.25 7.34
C LEU A 125 4.57 0.78 7.58
N PRO A 126 5.18 0.90 8.79
CA PRO A 126 6.34 1.77 9.01
C PRO A 126 7.53 1.43 8.11
N ILE A 127 7.82 0.15 7.88
CA ILE A 127 8.92 -0.28 7.01
C ILE A 127 8.67 0.20 5.58
N LEU A 128 7.48 -0.06 5.04
CA LEU A 128 7.10 0.39 3.71
C LEU A 128 7.12 1.92 3.60
N THR A 129 6.55 2.62 4.59
CA THR A 129 6.52 4.09 4.64
C THR A 129 7.92 4.66 4.71
N GLY A 130 8.83 4.03 5.46
CA GLY A 130 10.24 4.41 5.54
C GLY A 130 10.98 4.20 4.22
N VAL A 131 10.80 3.05 3.57
CA VAL A 131 11.45 2.75 2.27
C VAL A 131 10.93 3.69 1.18
N LEU A 132 9.62 3.91 1.09
CA LEU A 132 9.03 4.83 0.12
C LEU A 132 9.39 6.28 0.44
N GLY A 133 9.33 6.69 1.71
CA GLY A 133 9.71 8.03 2.13
C GLY A 133 11.16 8.32 1.82
N TYR A 134 12.06 7.39 2.12
CA TYR A 134 13.46 7.51 1.74
C TYR A 134 13.66 7.59 0.23
N PHE A 135 12.99 6.73 -0.55
CA PHE A 135 13.03 6.79 -2.00
C PHE A 135 12.56 8.14 -2.57
N PHE A 136 11.47 8.70 -2.02
CA PHE A 136 10.92 9.97 -2.50
C PHE A 136 11.67 11.22 -2.00
N TYR A 137 12.30 11.18 -0.81
CA TYR A 137 12.87 12.37 -0.16
C TYR A 137 14.41 12.40 -0.09
N LYS A 138 15.13 11.26 -0.12
CA LYS A 138 16.60 11.26 0.00
C LYS A 138 17.29 11.96 -1.18
N ASN A 139 16.67 11.98 -2.36
CA ASN A 139 17.22 12.71 -3.50
C ASN A 139 17.29 14.23 -3.28
N LYS A 140 16.56 14.77 -2.29
CA LYS A 140 16.52 16.20 -1.97
C LYS A 140 17.80 16.70 -1.28
N SER A 141 18.47 15.86 -0.49
CA SER A 141 19.55 16.30 0.41
C SER A 141 20.91 16.47 -0.28
N LYS A 142 21.20 15.76 -1.37
CA LYS A 142 22.50 15.89 -2.05
C LYS A 142 22.67 17.19 -2.85
N ASN A 143 21.59 17.92 -3.12
CA ASN A 143 21.60 19.15 -3.93
C ASN A 143 21.43 20.44 -3.12
N ALA A 144 21.42 20.35 -1.79
CA ALA A 144 21.46 21.54 -0.93
C ALA A 144 22.90 21.97 -0.56
N GLU A 145 23.90 21.20 -0.99
CA GLU A 145 25.33 21.41 -0.69
C GLU A 145 26.20 21.65 -1.95
N SER A 146 25.60 21.91 -3.12
CA SER A 146 26.33 22.26 -4.35
C SER A 146 25.96 23.63 -4.88
#